data_AF-A0A8X7BCC1-F1
#
_entry.id   AF-A0A8X7BCC1-F1
#
_cell.length_a   1.000
_cell.length_b   1.000
_cell.length_c   1.000
_cell.angle_alpha   90.00
_cell.angle_beta   90.00
_cell.angle_gamma   90.00
#
_symmetry.space_group_name_H-M   'P 1'
#
loop_
_entity.id
_entity.type
_entity.pdbx_description
1 polymer ?
#
loop_
_entity_poly.entity_id
_entity_poly.type
_entity_poly.pdbx_seq_one_letter_code
_entity_poly.pdbx_strand_id
1 'polypeptide(L)'
;MSSRHHIDDFMRGRIIGKIEEGRKITDVAREFDIAHGVVSRLWKSFKTTGMCSRRHGGGRVRSTTPAEDRYIVLSAKRNRRTTAQKVANQFLAASGKQISRETVARRLRGEGLYARRPVVCVTLTRQHRTARLQWCREHHNWTEQDWACVLFSDESRFSLSSDCRRQLIWRESGTAYRPENIQEKDRYPTCSIMVWAGIMINGHTCLHVVANGIMTGQRYIDEVLLPHVRLFRGAVGDKFVFMDDNATYLNPIENVWDALGRQVAGRNYPPTNKNTLIHAVTEEWDKLPQQLLDNVVQNIILKIAPKTKEISLDVRRHITELHKEGKSFREIGKILKLPFTTVGYIVKKYLETGSVENKLRPGGTSQLTSRAKRMIVRSATSKPMPSAQNIVNELLSSCNVSVSAQAVRNVLHSAGLKARTPRKKPYIREVTRKRRLEFAMKYKNKPMDFWKKVIFSDESKSEIFTPPSIRKIWRKNKTALEPKNVLPTLKYGFPLFAF
;
A
#
# COMPACT_ATOMS: atom_id res chain seq x y z
N MET A 1 30.45 6.47 -50.34
CA MET A 1 29.72 5.82 -49.23
C MET A 1 28.28 5.63 -49.67
N SER A 2 27.87 4.41 -50.04
CA SER A 2 26.48 4.14 -50.47
C SER A 2 25.58 4.13 -49.22
N SER A 3 24.60 5.03 -49.15
CA SER A 3 23.59 5.06 -48.09
C SER A 3 22.77 3.77 -48.17
N ARG A 4 22.79 2.97 -47.10
CA ARG A 4 21.89 1.82 -46.98
C ARG A 4 20.48 2.35 -46.71
N HIS A 5 19.72 2.65 -47.74
CA HIS A 5 18.31 3.00 -47.59
C HIS A 5 17.51 1.81 -47.05
N HIS A 6 16.79 2.06 -45.95
CA HIS A 6 15.92 1.09 -45.31
C HIS A 6 14.58 1.04 -46.04
N ILE A 7 14.19 -0.14 -46.55
CA ILE A 7 12.88 -0.38 -47.16
C ILE A 7 11.86 -0.59 -46.04
N ASP A 8 10.82 0.25 -46.00
CA ASP A 8 9.73 0.14 -45.04
C ASP A 8 8.79 -1.05 -45.35
N ASP A 9 7.93 -1.41 -44.38
CA ASP A 9 7.07 -2.58 -44.52
C ASP A 9 5.96 -2.38 -45.58
N PHE A 10 5.57 -1.14 -45.89
CA PHE A 10 4.57 -0.83 -46.92
C PHE A 10 5.13 -1.06 -48.33
N MET A 11 6.33 -0.55 -48.60
CA MET A 11 7.07 -0.74 -49.84
C MET A 11 7.41 -2.22 -50.05
N ARG A 12 7.74 -2.96 -48.98
CA ARG A 12 7.90 -4.43 -49.04
C ARG A 12 6.61 -5.13 -49.46
N GLY A 13 5.47 -4.72 -48.92
CA GLY A 13 4.16 -5.22 -49.32
C GLY A 13 3.87 -4.99 -50.79
N ARG A 14 4.13 -3.78 -51.32
CA ARG A 14 3.94 -3.46 -52.74
C ARG A 14 4.84 -4.27 -53.67
N ILE A 15 6.10 -4.48 -53.28
CA ILE A 15 7.05 -5.31 -54.03
C ILE A 15 6.57 -6.75 -54.11
N ILE A 16 6.11 -7.31 -52.98
CA ILE A 16 5.59 -8.68 -52.91
C ILE A 16 4.33 -8.82 -53.75
N GLY A 17 3.35 -7.91 -53.62
CA GLY A 17 2.10 -7.96 -54.38
C GLY A 17 2.30 -7.94 -55.89
N LYS A 18 3.22 -7.10 -56.40
CA LYS A 18 3.56 -7.08 -57.84
C LYS A 18 4.21 -8.37 -58.32
N ILE A 19 4.97 -9.06 -57.47
CA ILE A 19 5.54 -10.37 -57.82
C ILE A 19 4.46 -11.46 -57.78
N GLU A 20 3.49 -11.38 -56.87
CA GLU A 20 2.31 -12.26 -56.84
C GLU A 20 1.40 -12.07 -58.07
N GLU A 21 1.30 -10.85 -58.62
CA GLU A 21 0.64 -10.54 -59.90
C GLU A 21 1.39 -11.11 -61.13
N GLY A 22 2.49 -11.83 -60.94
CA GLY A 22 3.26 -12.49 -62.01
C GLY A 22 4.34 -11.62 -62.66
N ARG A 23 4.64 -10.43 -62.11
CA ARG A 23 5.73 -9.58 -62.64
C ARG A 23 7.10 -10.18 -62.35
N LYS A 24 8.04 -10.00 -63.28
CA LYS A 24 9.42 -10.46 -63.09
C LYS A 24 10.13 -9.60 -62.04
N ILE A 25 10.95 -10.26 -61.21
CA ILE A 25 11.73 -9.61 -60.14
C ILE A 25 12.63 -8.48 -60.68
N THR A 26 13.15 -8.62 -61.90
CA THR A 26 13.96 -7.61 -62.59
C THR A 26 13.20 -6.33 -62.86
N ASP A 27 11.94 -6.44 -63.27
CA ASP A 27 11.10 -5.30 -63.64
C ASP A 27 10.65 -4.56 -62.38
N VAL A 28 10.30 -5.33 -61.34
CA VAL A 28 9.98 -4.80 -60.01
C VAL A 28 11.20 -4.10 -59.38
N ALA A 29 12.39 -4.69 -59.49
CA ALA A 29 13.62 -4.07 -59.00
C ALA A 29 13.93 -2.72 -59.68
N ARG A 30 13.72 -2.63 -61.00
CA ARG A 30 13.90 -1.40 -61.77
C ARG A 30 12.84 -0.35 -61.44
N GLU A 31 11.58 -0.77 -61.27
CA GLU A 31 10.46 0.12 -60.95
C GLU A 31 10.62 0.81 -59.59
N PHE A 32 11.12 0.11 -58.58
CA PHE A 32 11.30 0.65 -57.24
C PHE A 32 12.70 1.21 -56.96
N ASP A 33 13.61 1.20 -57.96
CA ASP A 33 15.02 1.55 -57.80
C ASP A 33 15.72 0.81 -56.64
N ILE A 34 15.46 -0.50 -56.54
CA ILE A 34 16.01 -1.35 -55.48
C ILE A 34 16.86 -2.43 -56.13
N ALA A 35 18.06 -2.66 -55.57
CA ALA A 35 18.94 -3.71 -56.03
C ALA A 35 18.22 -5.07 -56.13
N HIS A 36 18.33 -5.73 -57.28
CA HIS A 36 17.71 -7.03 -57.58
C HIS A 36 17.89 -8.06 -56.45
N GLY A 37 19.09 -8.12 -55.86
CA GLY A 37 19.39 -9.04 -54.75
C GLY A 37 18.61 -8.78 -53.46
N VAL A 38 18.10 -7.57 -53.24
CA VAL A 38 17.23 -7.23 -52.10
C VAL A 38 15.81 -7.73 -52.36
N VAL A 39 15.26 -7.47 -53.56
CA VAL A 39 13.94 -7.95 -53.99
C VAL A 39 13.90 -9.49 -54.02
N SER A 40 14.94 -10.14 -54.54
CA SER A 40 15.06 -11.60 -54.55
C SER A 40 15.06 -12.21 -53.14
N ARG A 41 15.82 -11.61 -52.20
CA ARG A 41 15.83 -12.06 -50.79
C ARG A 41 14.49 -11.82 -50.10
N LEU A 42 13.84 -10.71 -50.39
CA LEU A 42 12.50 -10.40 -49.88
C LEU A 42 11.49 -11.45 -50.35
N TRP A 43 11.47 -11.75 -51.64
CA TRP A 43 10.57 -12.76 -52.22
C TRP A 43 10.83 -14.16 -51.67
N LYS A 44 12.10 -14.58 -51.55
CA LYS A 44 12.45 -15.87 -50.91
C LYS A 44 11.97 -15.92 -49.46
N SER A 45 12.21 -14.87 -48.67
CA SER A 45 11.75 -14.78 -47.28
C SER A 45 10.23 -14.84 -47.16
N PHE A 46 9.51 -14.19 -48.08
CA PHE A 46 8.06 -14.21 -48.14
C PHE A 46 7.52 -15.60 -48.48
N LYS A 47 8.05 -16.27 -49.52
CA LYS A 47 7.65 -17.65 -49.85
C LYS A 47 7.86 -18.64 -48.70
N THR A 48 8.85 -18.43 -47.83
CA THR A 48 9.09 -19.30 -46.67
C THR A 48 8.23 -18.94 -45.45
N THR A 49 7.87 -17.67 -45.25
CA THR A 49 7.26 -17.20 -43.99
C THR A 49 5.81 -16.73 -44.14
N GLY A 50 5.39 -16.35 -45.34
CA GLY A 50 4.10 -15.68 -45.60
C GLY A 50 4.00 -14.26 -45.03
N MET A 51 5.11 -13.69 -44.54
CA MET A 51 5.13 -12.37 -43.89
C MET A 51 5.97 -11.36 -44.67
N CYS A 52 5.41 -10.17 -44.87
CA CYS A 52 6.06 -9.04 -45.56
C CYS A 52 7.02 -8.26 -44.64
N SER A 53 6.73 -8.29 -43.33
CA SER A 53 7.44 -7.50 -42.31
C SER A 53 8.79 -8.11 -41.96
N ARG A 54 9.75 -7.25 -41.59
CA ARG A 54 11.04 -7.72 -41.07
C ARG A 54 10.85 -8.59 -39.83
N ARG A 55 11.47 -9.77 -39.78
CA ARG A 55 11.64 -10.48 -38.50
C ARG A 55 12.47 -9.62 -37.54
N HIS A 56 12.05 -9.55 -36.29
CA HIS A 56 12.84 -8.88 -35.26
C HIS A 56 14.23 -9.55 -35.22
N GLY A 57 15.29 -8.76 -35.39
CA GLY A 57 16.65 -9.29 -35.33
C GLY A 57 16.87 -9.94 -33.97
N GLY A 58 17.59 -11.07 -33.95
CA GLY A 58 18.05 -11.67 -32.70
C GLY A 58 18.86 -10.63 -31.94
N GLY A 59 18.31 -10.11 -30.84
CA GLY A 59 19.00 -9.14 -30.00
C GLY A 59 20.27 -9.73 -29.41
N ARG A 60 21.12 -8.88 -28.84
CA ARG A 60 22.32 -9.32 -28.11
C ARG A 60 21.94 -10.38 -27.07
N VAL A 61 22.61 -11.53 -27.14
CA VAL A 61 22.39 -12.63 -26.18
C VAL A 61 22.59 -12.11 -24.76
N ARG A 62 21.65 -12.50 -23.88
CA ARG A 62 21.66 -12.05 -22.49
C ARG A 62 22.87 -12.64 -21.76
N SER A 63 23.56 -11.80 -20.99
CA SER A 63 24.63 -12.25 -20.10
C SER A 63 24.09 -13.15 -18.98
N THR A 64 22.89 -12.91 -18.46
CA THR A 64 22.30 -13.74 -17.39
C THR A 64 21.26 -14.73 -17.89
N THR A 65 21.19 -15.87 -17.21
CA THR A 65 20.21 -16.94 -17.44
C THR A 65 18.89 -16.68 -16.69
N PRO A 66 17.78 -17.34 -17.05
CA PRO A 66 16.51 -17.21 -16.32
C PRO A 66 16.58 -17.66 -14.84
N ALA A 67 17.48 -18.58 -14.49
CA ALA A 67 17.69 -18.99 -13.10
C ALA A 67 18.42 -17.90 -12.30
N GLU A 68 19.44 -17.29 -12.90
CA GLU A 68 20.18 -16.17 -12.34
C GLU A 68 19.30 -14.92 -12.16
N ASP A 69 18.46 -14.61 -13.15
CA ASP A 69 17.48 -13.52 -13.06
C ASP A 69 16.51 -13.74 -11.88
N ARG A 70 16.04 -14.97 -11.67
CA ARG A 70 15.20 -15.33 -10.51
C ARG A 70 15.94 -15.14 -9.19
N TYR A 71 17.23 -15.51 -9.11
CA TYR A 71 18.04 -15.27 -7.92
C TYR A 71 18.13 -13.77 -7.60
N ILE A 72 18.44 -12.94 -8.60
CA ILE A 72 18.55 -11.48 -8.45
C ILE A 72 17.25 -10.89 -7.87
N VAL A 73 16.11 -11.32 -8.43
CA VAL A 73 14.78 -10.83 -8.02
C VAL A 73 14.41 -11.30 -6.62
N LEU A 74 14.69 -12.56 -6.27
CA LEU A 74 14.43 -13.09 -4.93
C LEU A 74 15.30 -12.42 -3.87
N SER A 75 16.58 -12.16 -4.17
CA SER A 75 17.49 -11.43 -3.27
C SER A 75 16.97 -10.01 -2.99
N ALA A 76 16.52 -9.29 -4.02
CA ALA A 76 15.91 -7.98 -3.87
C ALA A 76 14.56 -8.02 -3.12
N LYS A 77 13.71 -9.05 -3.34
CA LYS A 77 12.43 -9.20 -2.62
C LYS A 77 12.63 -9.56 -1.14
N ARG A 78 13.64 -10.38 -0.81
CA ARG A 78 14.01 -10.74 0.56
C ARG A 78 14.49 -9.53 1.36
N ASN A 79 15.27 -8.67 0.73
CA ASN A 79 15.71 -7.42 1.33
C ASN A 79 15.55 -6.26 0.34
N ARG A 80 14.35 -5.64 0.37
CA ARG A 80 13.96 -4.56 -0.55
C ARG A 80 14.85 -3.32 -0.45
N ARG A 81 15.62 -3.17 0.64
CA ARG A 81 16.53 -2.05 0.91
C ARG A 81 17.93 -2.24 0.31
N THR A 82 18.24 -3.39 -0.27
CA THR A 82 19.56 -3.66 -0.87
C THR A 82 19.76 -2.84 -2.15
N THR A 83 20.92 -2.21 -2.27
CA THR A 83 21.29 -1.49 -3.50
C THR A 83 21.57 -2.47 -4.63
N ALA A 84 21.36 -2.04 -5.88
CA ALA A 84 21.70 -2.87 -7.05
C ALA A 84 23.16 -3.33 -7.04
N GLN A 85 24.08 -2.49 -6.53
CA GLN A 85 25.49 -2.85 -6.38
C GLN A 85 25.68 -3.97 -5.34
N LYS A 86 24.99 -3.90 -4.21
CA LYS A 86 25.08 -4.95 -3.18
C LYS A 86 24.51 -6.27 -3.68
N VAL A 87 23.41 -6.22 -4.45
CA VAL A 87 22.85 -7.41 -5.12
C VAL A 87 23.81 -7.97 -6.17
N ALA A 88 24.52 -7.12 -6.92
CA ALA A 88 25.55 -7.55 -7.86
C ALA A 88 26.72 -8.26 -7.15
N ASN A 89 27.18 -7.72 -6.03
CA ASN A 89 28.25 -8.34 -5.24
C ASN A 89 27.81 -9.68 -4.63
N GLN A 90 26.57 -9.77 -4.14
CA GLN A 90 25.99 -11.04 -3.67
C GLN A 90 25.87 -12.06 -4.79
N PHE A 91 25.47 -11.61 -5.98
CA PHE A 91 25.39 -12.46 -7.17
C PHE A 91 26.77 -12.98 -7.58
N LEU A 92 27.80 -12.13 -7.57
CA LEU A 92 29.18 -12.54 -7.84
C LEU A 92 29.64 -13.61 -6.85
N ALA A 93 29.38 -13.42 -5.55
CA ALA A 93 29.73 -14.41 -4.53
C ALA A 93 29.00 -15.76 -4.72
N ALA A 94 27.76 -15.75 -5.22
CA ALA A 94 26.96 -16.97 -5.39
C ALA A 94 27.19 -17.70 -6.72
N SER A 95 27.51 -16.97 -7.79
CA SER A 95 27.59 -17.52 -9.16
C SER A 95 28.99 -17.47 -9.77
N GLY A 96 29.94 -16.79 -9.12
CA GLY A 96 31.27 -16.50 -9.68
C GLY A 96 31.26 -15.50 -10.84
N LYS A 97 30.10 -15.00 -11.26
CA LYS A 97 29.95 -14.15 -12.44
C LYS A 97 29.78 -12.69 -12.08
N GLN A 98 30.59 -11.83 -12.68
CA GLN A 98 30.50 -10.39 -12.49
C GLN A 98 29.39 -9.80 -13.36
N ILE A 99 28.48 -9.05 -12.73
CA ILE A 99 27.41 -8.30 -13.41
C ILE A 99 27.41 -6.85 -12.95
N SER A 100 27.06 -5.94 -13.86
CA SER A 100 26.96 -4.52 -13.51
C SER A 100 25.69 -4.19 -12.71
N ARG A 101 25.71 -3.10 -11.95
CA ARG A 101 24.52 -2.57 -11.25
C ARG A 101 23.35 -2.30 -12.21
N GLU A 102 23.62 -1.89 -13.45
CA GLU A 102 22.61 -1.62 -14.48
C GLU A 102 21.96 -2.91 -14.95
N THR A 103 22.72 -4.01 -15.00
CA THR A 103 22.20 -5.33 -15.36
C THR A 103 21.20 -5.77 -14.30
N VAL A 104 21.57 -5.68 -13.02
CA VAL A 104 20.66 -5.94 -11.89
C VAL A 104 19.40 -5.07 -11.99
N ALA A 105 19.56 -3.76 -12.17
CA ALA A 105 18.43 -2.84 -12.25
C ALA A 105 17.50 -3.14 -13.44
N ARG A 106 18.04 -3.55 -14.59
CA ARG A 106 17.24 -4.00 -15.75
C ARG A 106 16.45 -5.26 -15.44
N ARG A 107 17.04 -6.24 -14.74
CA ARG A 107 16.34 -7.49 -14.34
C ARG A 107 15.22 -7.21 -13.35
N LEU A 108 15.47 -6.36 -12.37
CA LEU A 108 14.44 -5.95 -11.41
C LEU A 108 13.29 -5.21 -12.10
N ARG A 109 13.59 -4.28 -13.02
CA ARG A 109 12.55 -3.57 -13.80
C ARG A 109 11.75 -4.50 -14.70
N GLY A 110 12.38 -5.51 -15.30
CA GLY A 110 11.68 -6.53 -16.11
C GLY A 110 10.60 -7.28 -15.33
N GLU A 111 10.79 -7.43 -14.02
CA GLU A 111 9.83 -8.05 -13.10
C GLU A 111 8.93 -7.03 -12.37
N GLY A 112 8.93 -5.77 -12.81
CA GLY A 112 8.09 -4.71 -12.26
C GLY A 112 8.56 -4.14 -10.91
N LEU A 113 9.81 -4.39 -10.50
CA LEU A 113 10.42 -3.79 -9.32
C LEU A 113 11.18 -2.52 -9.69
N TYR A 114 10.78 -1.40 -9.08
CA TYR A 114 11.39 -0.10 -9.32
C TYR A 114 12.00 0.47 -8.03
N ALA A 115 13.15 1.12 -8.16
CA ALA A 115 13.73 1.89 -7.07
C ALA A 115 12.84 3.10 -6.77
N ARG A 116 12.30 3.15 -5.55
CA ARG A 116 11.38 4.19 -5.07
C ARG A 116 11.66 4.48 -3.60
N ARG A 117 11.28 5.67 -3.14
CA ARG A 117 11.34 5.98 -1.71
C ARG A 117 10.33 5.10 -0.93
N PRO A 118 10.73 4.50 0.20
CA PRO A 118 9.80 3.91 1.13
C PRO A 118 8.91 5.00 1.72
N VAL A 119 7.69 4.63 2.11
CA VAL A 119 6.87 5.53 2.93
C VAL A 119 7.36 5.38 4.36
N VAL A 120 7.73 6.50 4.99
CA VAL A 120 7.96 6.55 6.44
C VAL A 120 6.59 6.71 7.07
N CYS A 121 6.16 5.73 7.86
CA CYS A 121 4.93 5.86 8.63
C CYS A 121 4.95 4.98 9.87
N VAL A 122 4.25 5.41 10.91
CA VAL A 122 3.98 4.57 12.07
C VAL A 122 3.03 3.44 11.66
N THR A 123 3.37 2.20 12.00
CA THR A 123 2.51 1.04 11.72
C THR A 123 1.17 1.18 12.45
N LEU A 124 0.11 1.55 11.72
CA LEU A 124 -1.21 1.79 12.31
C LEU A 124 -1.82 0.52 12.91
N THR A 125 -2.13 0.55 14.21
CA THR A 125 -2.92 -0.47 14.90
C THR A 125 -4.32 -0.57 14.28
N ARG A 126 -5.00 -1.71 14.49
CA ARG A 126 -6.39 -1.88 14.00
C ARG A 126 -7.35 -0.86 14.61
N GLN A 127 -7.11 -0.46 15.86
CA GLN A 127 -7.88 0.58 16.54
C GLN A 127 -7.70 1.92 15.84
N HIS A 128 -6.46 2.35 15.59
CA HIS A 128 -6.18 3.61 14.90
C HIS A 128 -6.83 3.65 13.51
N ARG A 129 -6.76 2.55 12.74
CA ARG A 129 -7.42 2.48 11.41
C ARG A 129 -8.94 2.67 11.50
N THR A 130 -9.56 2.13 12.54
CA THR A 130 -11.01 2.20 12.72
C THR A 130 -11.43 3.60 13.15
N ALA A 131 -10.75 4.17 14.15
CA ALA A 131 -10.96 5.55 14.61
C ALA A 131 -10.81 6.55 13.46
N ARG A 132 -9.76 6.38 12.64
CA ARG A 132 -9.51 7.24 11.48
C ARG A 132 -10.60 7.17 10.42
N LEU A 133 -11.07 5.95 10.09
CA LEU A 133 -12.15 5.79 9.11
C LEU A 133 -13.45 6.40 9.64
N GLN A 134 -13.72 6.24 10.93
CA GLN A 134 -14.89 6.82 11.59
C GLN A 134 -14.84 8.35 11.54
N TRP A 135 -13.71 8.94 11.93
CA TRP A 135 -13.50 10.39 11.86
C TRP A 135 -13.69 10.92 10.44
N CYS A 136 -13.08 10.31 9.41
CA CYS A 136 -13.31 10.72 8.02
C CYS A 136 -14.80 10.67 7.62
N ARG A 137 -15.56 9.67 8.09
CA ARG A 137 -16.98 9.55 7.78
C ARG A 137 -17.83 10.57 8.50
N GLU A 138 -17.48 10.94 9.72
CA GLU A 138 -18.18 11.99 10.46
C GLU A 138 -17.96 13.37 9.83
N HIS A 139 -16.78 13.59 9.27
CA HIS A 139 -16.32 14.92 8.83
C HIS A 139 -16.31 15.09 7.30
N HIS A 140 -16.72 14.08 6.52
CA HIS A 140 -16.68 14.17 5.05
C HIS A 140 -17.56 15.29 4.46
N ASN A 141 -18.66 15.65 5.12
CA ASN A 141 -19.59 16.69 4.67
C ASN A 141 -19.26 18.09 5.23
N TRP A 142 -18.15 18.24 5.96
CA TRP A 142 -17.75 19.53 6.50
C TRP A 142 -17.37 20.50 5.38
N THR A 143 -17.80 21.76 5.54
CA THR A 143 -17.49 22.85 4.63
C THR A 143 -16.09 23.41 4.90
N GLU A 144 -15.55 24.19 3.97
CA GLU A 144 -14.25 24.86 4.18
C GLU A 144 -14.24 25.75 5.43
N GLN A 145 -15.38 26.36 5.77
CA GLN A 145 -15.53 27.18 6.99
C GLN A 145 -15.45 26.33 8.26
N ASP A 146 -16.02 25.12 8.25
CA ASP A 146 -15.90 24.20 9.38
C ASP A 146 -14.45 23.73 9.55
N TRP A 147 -13.77 23.44 8.43
CA TRP A 147 -12.36 23.08 8.44
C TRP A 147 -11.43 24.22 8.87
N ALA A 148 -11.81 25.47 8.60
CA ALA A 148 -11.07 26.64 9.07
C ALA A 148 -11.10 26.80 10.60
N CYS A 149 -12.01 26.11 11.29
CA CYS A 149 -12.08 26.08 12.74
C CYS A 149 -11.22 24.96 13.37
N VAL A 150 -10.50 24.18 12.56
CA VAL A 150 -9.69 23.04 13.03
C VAL A 150 -8.22 23.43 13.15
N LEU A 151 -7.67 23.32 14.36
CA LEU A 151 -6.24 23.43 14.61
C LEU A 151 -5.63 22.02 14.62
N PHE A 152 -4.78 21.75 13.63
CA PHE A 152 -4.01 20.51 13.52
C PHE A 152 -2.67 20.67 14.23
N SER A 153 -2.38 19.86 15.24
CA SER A 153 -1.09 19.90 15.94
C SER A 153 -0.38 18.55 15.96
N ASP A 154 0.92 18.57 16.14
CA ASP A 154 1.74 17.36 16.33
C ASP A 154 3.10 17.73 16.93
N GLU A 155 3.78 16.74 17.51
CA GLU A 155 5.17 16.85 17.92
C GLU A 155 6.13 16.25 16.88
N SER A 156 7.19 17.00 16.57
CA SER A 156 8.27 16.50 15.72
C SER A 156 9.61 16.57 16.43
N ARG A 157 10.59 15.82 15.91
CA ARG A 157 11.95 15.81 16.42
C ARG A 157 12.93 16.10 15.30
N PHE A 158 13.74 17.15 15.48
CA PHE A 158 14.82 17.54 14.57
C PHE A 158 16.17 17.14 15.17
N SER A 159 17.08 16.57 14.36
CA SER A 159 18.40 16.10 14.80
C SER A 159 19.53 16.73 13.99
N LEU A 160 20.68 16.95 14.65
CA LEU A 160 21.90 17.48 14.01
C LEU A 160 22.51 16.51 12.98
N SER A 161 22.43 15.21 13.27
CA SER A 161 22.74 14.17 12.28
C SER A 161 21.51 13.98 11.40
N SER A 162 21.61 14.38 10.13
CA SER A 162 20.59 14.03 9.14
C SER A 162 20.61 12.51 8.93
N ASP A 163 19.63 11.77 9.45
CA ASP A 163 19.39 10.37 9.04
C ASP A 163 18.76 10.30 7.63
N CYS A 164 18.96 11.35 6.83
CA CYS A 164 18.60 11.48 5.43
C CYS A 164 19.47 10.56 4.55
N ARG A 165 19.67 9.30 4.94
CA ARG A 165 20.04 8.29 3.95
C ARG A 165 18.84 8.19 3.03
N ARG A 166 18.97 8.77 1.82
CA ARG A 166 18.02 8.67 0.69
C ARG A 166 17.92 7.21 0.24
N GLN A 167 17.50 6.32 1.13
CA GLN A 167 17.45 4.90 0.91
C GLN A 167 16.28 4.62 -0.03
N LEU A 168 16.61 4.15 -1.22
CA LEU A 168 15.62 3.66 -2.16
C LEU A 168 15.37 2.18 -1.86
N ILE A 169 14.11 1.78 -1.98
CA ILE A 169 13.70 0.39 -1.93
C ILE A 169 13.21 -0.08 -3.30
N TRP A 170 13.41 -1.36 -3.59
CA TRP A 170 12.83 -2.01 -4.76
C TRP A 170 11.40 -2.42 -4.45
N ARG A 171 10.42 -1.78 -5.11
CA ARG A 171 9.01 -2.11 -4.93
C ARG A 171 8.21 -2.06 -6.23
N GLU A 172 7.11 -2.78 -6.23
CA GLU A 172 6.12 -2.74 -7.30
C GLU A 172 5.37 -1.39 -7.30
N SER A 173 4.81 -1.04 -8.46
CA SER A 173 3.91 0.12 -8.53
C SER A 173 2.66 -0.11 -7.67
N GLY A 174 2.19 0.92 -6.97
CA GLY A 174 0.99 0.88 -6.14
C GLY A 174 1.11 0.16 -4.78
N THR A 175 2.27 -0.39 -4.40
CA THR A 175 2.43 -1.15 -3.14
C THR A 175 3.03 -0.34 -1.99
N ALA A 176 2.98 0.99 -2.05
CA ALA A 176 3.65 1.92 -1.13
C ALA A 176 3.41 1.62 0.37
N TYR A 177 2.15 1.39 0.75
CA TYR A 177 1.73 1.22 2.16
C TYR A 177 1.73 -0.24 2.63
N ARG A 178 2.37 -1.15 1.91
CA ARG A 178 2.57 -2.51 2.43
C ARG A 178 3.60 -2.47 3.56
N PRO A 179 3.41 -3.22 4.66
CA PRO A 179 4.37 -3.25 5.78
C PRO A 179 5.82 -3.51 5.34
N GLU A 180 6.02 -4.39 4.35
CA GLU A 180 7.34 -4.71 3.78
C GLU A 180 8.02 -3.56 3.01
N ASN A 181 7.28 -2.51 2.65
CA ASN A 181 7.76 -1.33 1.93
C ASN A 181 7.82 -0.07 2.80
N ILE A 182 7.46 -0.19 4.08
CA ILE A 182 7.46 0.89 5.05
C ILE A 182 8.80 0.87 5.80
N GLN A 183 9.34 2.06 6.03
CA GLN A 183 10.45 2.23 6.95
C GLN A 183 9.89 2.62 8.31
N GLU A 184 10.04 1.72 9.29
CA GLU A 184 9.78 2.04 10.68
C GLU A 184 10.85 3.02 11.18
N LYS A 185 10.43 4.00 11.98
CA LYS A 185 11.30 5.01 12.59
C LYS A 185 11.98 4.33 13.78
N ASP A 186 13.26 3.96 13.64
CA ASP A 186 14.01 3.39 14.77
C ASP A 186 14.20 4.46 15.88
N ARG A 187 14.43 3.98 17.11
CA ARG A 187 14.83 4.84 18.24
C ARG A 187 16.31 5.18 18.06
N TYR A 188 16.64 6.46 17.93
CA TYR A 188 18.01 6.93 17.64
C TYR A 188 18.69 7.66 18.82
N PRO A 189 20.04 7.69 18.85
CA PRO A 189 20.84 8.08 20.02
C PRO A 189 21.40 9.51 19.97
N THR A 190 21.01 10.37 19.02
CA THR A 190 21.69 11.65 18.75
C THR A 190 21.03 12.88 19.39
N CYS A 191 21.85 13.93 19.57
CA CYS A 191 21.45 15.24 20.07
C CYS A 191 20.36 15.84 19.15
N SER A 192 19.14 15.90 19.68
CA SER A 192 17.93 16.28 18.95
C SER A 192 17.09 17.24 19.78
N ILE A 193 16.24 18.00 19.10
CA ILE A 193 15.23 18.87 19.72
C ILE A 193 13.86 18.32 19.41
N MET A 194 12.97 18.37 20.40
CA MET A 194 11.55 18.09 20.22
C MET A 194 10.83 19.42 20.09
N VAL A 195 9.96 19.52 19.11
CA VAL A 195 9.18 20.73 18.83
C VAL A 195 7.72 20.38 18.71
N TRP A 196 6.86 21.33 19.03
CA TRP A 196 5.42 21.28 18.84
C TRP A 196 4.97 22.50 18.05
N ALA A 197 4.01 22.32 17.15
CA ALA A 197 3.28 23.44 16.57
C ALA A 197 1.87 23.00 16.17
N GLY A 198 1.03 24.00 15.89
CA GLY A 198 -0.29 23.86 15.29
C GLY A 198 -0.42 24.65 14.00
N ILE A 199 -1.16 24.12 13.04
CA ILE A 199 -1.52 24.79 11.78
C ILE A 199 -3.04 24.75 11.58
N MET A 200 -3.58 25.80 10.98
CA MET A 200 -4.99 25.94 10.61
C MET A 200 -5.09 26.68 9.27
N ILE A 201 -6.29 26.70 8.68
CA ILE A 201 -6.53 27.57 7.52
C ILE A 201 -6.44 29.02 8.01
N ASN A 202 -5.66 29.85 7.30
CA ASN A 202 -5.40 31.24 7.64
C ASN A 202 -4.70 31.48 8.99
N GLY A 203 -4.00 30.49 9.55
CA GLY A 203 -3.15 30.72 10.72
C GLY A 203 -2.26 29.54 11.12
N HIS A 204 -1.30 29.81 11.98
CA HIS A 204 -0.47 28.79 12.64
C HIS A 204 0.01 29.31 14.00
N THR A 205 0.41 28.40 14.88
CA THR A 205 1.00 28.77 16.16
C THR A 205 2.46 29.21 15.97
N CYS A 206 3.02 29.86 16.98
CA CYS A 206 4.47 29.90 17.13
C CYS A 206 5.00 28.47 17.33
N LEU A 207 6.23 28.22 16.89
CA LEU A 207 6.91 26.95 17.14
C LEU A 207 7.32 26.87 18.62
N HIS A 208 6.87 25.84 19.32
CA HIS A 208 7.24 25.58 20.70
C HIS A 208 8.39 24.56 20.75
N VAL A 209 9.49 24.89 21.41
CA VAL A 209 10.60 23.94 21.64
C VAL A 209 10.45 23.30 23.00
N VAL A 210 10.18 22.00 23.01
CA VAL A 210 9.96 21.23 24.24
C VAL A 210 11.27 21.12 25.02
N ALA A 211 11.25 21.59 26.28
CA ALA A 211 12.39 21.50 27.18
C ALA A 211 12.71 20.03 27.54
N ASN A 212 14.00 19.74 27.75
CA ASN A 212 14.50 18.40 28.06
C ASN A 212 13.72 17.74 29.21
N GLY A 213 13.34 16.46 29.05
CA GLY A 213 12.64 15.68 30.07
C GLY A 213 11.47 14.88 29.49
N ILE A 214 10.76 14.15 30.34
CA ILE A 214 9.52 13.46 29.95
C ILE A 214 8.40 14.50 29.89
N MET A 215 7.67 14.55 28.77
CA MET A 215 6.45 15.35 28.66
C MET A 215 5.36 14.70 29.51
N THR A 216 4.96 15.36 30.60
CA THR A 216 3.82 14.95 31.41
C THR A 216 2.56 15.68 30.93
N GLY A 217 1.38 15.15 31.24
CA GLY A 217 0.12 15.81 30.85
C GLY A 217 -0.01 17.23 31.40
N GLN A 218 0.46 17.48 32.63
CA GLN A 218 0.45 18.81 33.24
C GLN A 218 1.41 19.77 32.51
N ARG A 219 2.63 19.31 32.20
CA ARG A 219 3.57 20.10 31.39
C ARG A 219 3.00 20.42 30.02
N TYR A 220 2.30 19.48 29.39
CA TYR A 220 1.64 19.74 28.11
C TYR A 220 0.56 20.82 28.23
N ILE A 221 -0.22 20.82 29.32
CA ILE A 221 -1.19 21.89 29.57
C ILE A 221 -0.48 23.24 29.70
N ASP A 222 0.56 23.31 30.53
CA ASP A 222 1.22 24.57 30.90
C ASP A 222 2.13 25.13 29.79
N GLU A 223 2.84 24.25 29.07
CA GLU A 223 3.79 24.62 28.02
C GLU A 223 3.12 24.73 26.64
N VAL A 224 2.05 23.98 26.38
CA VAL A 224 1.45 23.88 25.03
C VAL A 224 0.01 24.41 24.98
N LEU A 225 -0.91 23.82 25.76
CA LEU A 225 -2.34 24.14 25.60
C LEU A 225 -2.69 25.56 26.04
N LEU A 226 -2.21 25.99 27.20
CA LEU A 226 -2.51 27.31 27.75
C LEU A 226 -1.87 28.45 26.95
N PRO A 227 -0.58 28.39 26.55
CA PRO A 227 0.05 29.51 25.85
C PRO A 227 -0.34 29.57 24.39
N HIS A 228 -0.51 28.42 23.72
CA HIS A 228 -0.65 28.37 22.27
C HIS A 228 -2.09 28.05 21.84
N VAL A 229 -2.72 27.01 22.37
CA VAL A 229 -4.05 26.54 21.89
C VAL A 229 -5.19 27.43 22.39
N ARG A 230 -5.13 27.90 23.64
CA ARG A 230 -6.17 28.75 24.25
C ARG A 230 -6.43 30.03 23.47
N LEU A 231 -5.40 30.63 22.88
CA LEU A 231 -5.52 31.84 22.07
C LEU A 231 -6.43 31.63 20.86
N PHE A 232 -6.25 30.51 20.16
CA PHE A 232 -7.09 30.15 19.02
C PHE A 232 -8.51 29.79 19.43
N ARG A 233 -8.71 29.12 20.57
CA ARG A 233 -10.06 28.89 21.12
C ARG A 233 -10.77 30.22 21.40
N GLY A 234 -10.06 31.22 21.93
CA GLY A 234 -10.60 32.56 22.16
C GLY A 234 -10.99 33.30 20.87
N ALA A 235 -10.18 33.16 19.82
CA ALA A 235 -10.40 33.83 18.54
C ALA A 235 -11.51 33.18 17.68
N VAL A 236 -11.55 31.84 17.63
CA VAL A 236 -12.49 31.08 16.79
C VAL A 236 -13.83 30.84 17.51
N GLY A 237 -13.82 30.79 18.85
CA GLY A 237 -15.01 30.58 19.67
C GLY A 237 -15.48 29.13 19.66
N ASP A 238 -16.79 28.91 19.76
CA ASP A 238 -17.34 27.61 20.13
C ASP A 238 -17.13 26.49 19.12
N LYS A 239 -16.94 26.86 17.86
CA LYS A 239 -16.68 25.94 16.75
C LYS A 239 -15.24 25.45 16.69
N PHE A 240 -14.34 25.97 17.53
CA PHE A 240 -12.94 25.58 17.53
C PHE A 240 -12.78 24.09 17.86
N VAL A 241 -12.06 23.38 17.00
CA VAL A 241 -11.72 21.97 17.17
C VAL A 241 -10.21 21.85 17.26
N PHE A 242 -9.74 21.38 18.41
CA PHE A 242 -8.34 21.03 18.60
C PHE A 242 -8.12 19.57 18.23
N MET A 243 -7.31 19.34 17.20
CA MET A 243 -6.99 17.99 16.74
C MET A 243 -5.61 17.58 17.22
N ASP A 244 -5.60 17.00 18.43
CA ASP A 244 -4.42 16.39 19.04
C ASP A 244 -4.29 14.90 18.69
N ASP A 245 -3.06 14.41 18.75
CA ASP A 245 -2.55 13.24 18.06
C ASP A 245 -3.39 11.95 18.23
N ASN A 246 -4.09 11.56 17.14
CA ASN A 246 -4.67 10.22 16.97
C ASN A 246 -4.82 9.78 15.49
N ALA A 247 -4.25 10.56 14.55
CA ALA A 247 -4.37 10.30 13.13
C ALA A 247 -3.20 10.84 12.28
N THR A 248 -1.96 10.51 12.65
CA THR A 248 -0.65 10.80 11.96
C THR A 248 -0.57 10.71 10.42
N TYR A 249 -1.59 10.28 9.68
CA TYR A 249 -1.57 10.30 8.21
C TYR A 249 -2.70 11.15 7.59
N LEU A 250 -3.57 11.73 8.42
CA LEU A 250 -4.48 12.81 8.05
C LEU A 250 -4.09 14.13 8.72
N ASN A 251 -2.99 14.14 9.48
CA ASN A 251 -2.46 15.37 10.05
C ASN A 251 -1.64 16.11 8.97
N PRO A 252 -2.07 17.29 8.50
CA PRO A 252 -1.36 18.05 7.48
C PRO A 252 0.03 18.48 7.92
N ILE A 253 0.26 18.63 9.22
CA ILE A 253 1.50 19.17 9.77
C ILE A 253 2.72 18.28 9.50
N GLU A 254 2.53 16.97 9.29
CA GLU A 254 3.63 16.06 8.90
C GLU A 254 4.29 16.47 7.58
N ASN A 255 3.49 16.95 6.61
CA ASN A 255 4.05 17.47 5.36
C ASN A 255 4.82 18.78 5.57
N VAL A 256 4.40 19.56 6.57
CA VAL A 256 5.06 20.81 6.97
C VAL A 256 6.38 20.51 7.68
N TRP A 257 6.43 19.53 8.57
CA TRP A 257 7.68 19.04 9.18
C TRP A 257 8.68 18.58 8.13
N ASP A 258 8.22 17.82 7.13
CA ASP A 258 9.04 17.39 6.01
C ASP A 258 9.56 18.57 5.17
N ALA A 259 8.76 19.62 4.98
CA ALA A 259 9.17 20.84 4.27
C ALA A 259 10.19 21.65 5.07
N LEU A 260 9.92 21.86 6.36
CA LEU A 260 10.79 22.56 7.29
C LEU A 260 12.15 21.86 7.41
N GLY A 261 12.17 20.53 7.52
CA GLY A 261 13.41 19.75 7.55
C GLY A 261 14.24 19.89 6.27
N ARG A 262 13.59 20.05 5.11
CA ARG A 262 14.30 20.33 3.84
C ARG A 262 14.90 21.73 3.80
N GLN A 263 14.18 22.73 4.29
CA GLN A 263 14.67 24.11 4.37
C GLN A 263 15.86 24.22 5.31
N VAL A 264 15.74 23.68 6.53
CA VAL A 264 16.84 23.67 7.53
C VAL A 264 18.08 22.94 7.00
N ALA A 265 17.90 21.78 6.34
CA ALA A 265 19.01 21.05 5.73
C ALA A 265 19.60 21.73 4.48
N GLY A 266 18.84 22.61 3.83
CA GLY A 266 19.23 23.36 2.64
C GLY A 266 19.86 24.72 2.94
N ARG A 267 20.00 25.11 4.21
CA ARG A 267 20.64 26.38 4.59
C ARG A 267 22.11 26.37 4.20
N ASN A 268 22.61 27.54 3.77
CA ASN A 268 24.03 27.73 3.45
C ASN A 268 24.94 27.41 4.65
N TYR A 269 24.45 27.66 5.87
CA TYR A 269 25.12 27.33 7.12
C TYR A 269 24.30 26.28 7.87
N PRO A 270 24.66 24.99 7.78
CA PRO A 270 23.94 23.94 8.49
C PRO A 270 24.15 24.07 10.01
N PRO A 271 23.12 23.76 10.83
CA PRO A 271 23.23 23.85 12.27
C PRO A 271 24.25 22.83 12.81
N THR A 272 25.17 23.29 13.63
CA THR A 272 26.27 22.49 14.18
C THR A 272 26.08 22.12 15.65
N ASN A 273 25.19 22.82 16.35
CA ASN A 273 24.90 22.63 17.77
C ASN A 273 23.39 22.78 18.05
N LYS A 274 22.95 22.39 19.26
CA LYS A 274 21.52 22.40 19.61
C LYS A 274 20.88 23.79 19.50
N ASN A 275 21.58 24.85 19.89
CA ASN A 275 21.04 26.22 19.88
C ASN A 275 20.90 26.75 18.45
N THR A 276 21.90 26.53 17.60
CA THR A 276 21.83 26.87 16.16
C THR A 276 20.74 26.08 15.45
N LEU A 277 20.48 24.83 15.86
CA LEU A 277 19.35 24.05 15.37
C LEU A 277 18.00 24.64 15.80
N ILE A 278 17.86 25.06 17.06
CA ILE A 278 16.65 25.73 17.57
C ILE A 278 16.38 27.00 16.76
N HIS A 279 17.38 27.86 16.61
CA HIS A 279 17.26 29.09 15.83
C HIS A 279 16.90 28.82 14.37
N ALA A 280 17.58 27.86 13.72
CA ALA A 280 17.31 27.53 12.32
C ALA A 280 15.88 27.00 12.11
N VAL A 281 15.41 26.10 12.97
CA VAL A 281 14.05 25.53 12.84
C VAL A 281 12.98 26.58 13.13
N THR A 282 13.21 27.45 14.12
CA THR A 282 12.27 28.54 14.47
C THR A 282 12.19 29.58 13.34
N GLU A 283 13.33 30.04 12.83
CA GLU A 283 13.38 31.04 11.77
C GLU A 283 12.77 30.52 10.45
N GLU A 284 13.02 29.25 10.09
CA GLU A 284 12.37 28.68 8.90
C GLU A 284 10.86 28.49 9.10
N TRP A 285 10.40 28.21 10.32
CA TRP A 285 8.98 28.13 10.65
C TRP A 285 8.28 29.48 10.45
N ASP A 286 8.87 30.56 10.98
CA ASP A 286 8.31 31.91 10.88
C ASP A 286 8.29 32.44 9.43
N LYS A 287 9.15 31.90 8.56
CA LYS A 287 9.18 32.23 7.12
C LYS A 287 8.19 31.44 6.28
N LEU A 288 7.47 30.46 6.84
CA LEU A 288 6.54 29.65 6.06
C LEU A 288 5.39 30.50 5.53
N PRO A 289 5.16 30.56 4.20
CA PRO A 289 4.03 31.30 3.66
C PRO A 289 2.71 30.65 4.08
N GLN A 290 1.74 31.45 4.55
CA GLN A 290 0.41 30.96 4.93
C GLN A 290 -0.27 30.18 3.78
N GLN A 291 -0.09 30.63 2.54
CA GLN A 291 -0.61 29.94 1.36
C GLN A 291 -0.09 28.50 1.22
N LEU A 292 1.15 28.21 1.65
CA LEU A 292 1.67 26.84 1.68
C LEU A 292 0.90 26.00 2.70
N LEU A 293 0.68 26.53 3.89
CA LEU A 293 -0.06 25.86 4.96
C LEU A 293 -1.50 25.56 4.53
N ASP A 294 -2.19 26.55 3.96
CA ASP A 294 -3.56 26.41 3.46
C ASP A 294 -3.64 25.32 2.38
N ASN A 295 -2.70 25.32 1.43
CA ASN A 295 -2.62 24.27 0.40
C ASN A 295 -2.42 22.87 1.01
N VAL A 296 -1.59 22.75 2.05
CA VAL A 296 -1.34 21.46 2.71
C VAL A 296 -2.62 20.97 3.42
N VAL A 297 -3.33 21.85 4.11
CA VAL A 297 -4.59 21.55 4.79
C VAL A 297 -5.69 21.20 3.77
N GLN A 298 -5.89 22.01 2.73
CA GLN A 298 -6.85 21.79 1.65
C GLN A 298 -6.63 20.45 0.92
N ASN A 299 -5.37 20.08 0.65
CA ASN A 299 -5.05 18.80 0.02
C ASN A 299 -5.50 17.59 0.86
N ILE A 300 -5.52 17.71 2.18
CA ILE A 300 -6.03 16.67 3.08
C ILE A 300 -7.56 16.69 3.11
N ILE A 301 -8.16 17.87 3.19
CA ILE A 301 -9.62 18.03 3.12
C ILE A 301 -10.16 17.37 1.84
N LEU A 302 -9.54 17.61 0.68
CA LEU A 302 -9.92 16.99 -0.60
C LEU A 302 -9.82 15.45 -0.59
N LYS A 303 -8.96 14.87 0.25
CA LYS A 303 -8.87 13.39 0.41
C LYS A 303 -9.99 12.83 1.28
N ILE A 304 -10.53 13.62 2.20
CA ILE A 304 -11.61 13.24 3.13
C ILE A 304 -12.98 13.53 2.50
N ALA A 305 -13.09 14.63 1.75
CA ALA A 305 -14.30 15.05 1.07
C ALA A 305 -14.89 13.90 0.24
N PRO A 306 -16.23 13.82 0.13
CA PRO A 306 -16.86 12.85 -0.74
C PRO A 306 -16.28 13.01 -2.13
N LYS A 307 -15.67 11.93 -2.65
CA LYS A 307 -15.37 11.85 -4.07
C LYS A 307 -16.69 12.15 -4.79
N THR A 308 -16.69 13.18 -5.63
CA THR A 308 -17.88 13.61 -6.37
C THR A 308 -18.62 12.37 -6.86
N LYS A 309 -19.87 12.21 -6.41
CA LYS A 309 -20.71 11.05 -6.76
C LYS A 309 -20.54 10.82 -8.26
N GLU A 310 -20.16 9.59 -8.62
CA GLU A 310 -20.20 9.18 -10.00
C GLU A 310 -21.55 9.59 -10.58
N ILE A 311 -21.55 10.31 -11.71
CA ILE A 311 -22.78 10.80 -12.36
C ILE A 311 -23.73 9.61 -12.50
N SER A 312 -24.97 9.77 -12.03
CA SER A 312 -25.94 8.67 -11.96
C SER A 312 -26.18 8.08 -13.35
N LEU A 313 -26.52 6.78 -13.37
CA LEU A 313 -26.86 6.07 -14.61
C LEU A 313 -27.96 6.79 -15.40
N ASP A 314 -28.96 7.34 -14.69
CA ASP A 314 -30.07 8.08 -15.30
C ASP A 314 -29.61 9.34 -16.02
N VAL A 315 -28.72 10.12 -15.39
CA VAL A 315 -28.17 11.33 -16.01
C VAL A 315 -27.31 10.99 -17.21
N ARG A 316 -26.54 9.90 -17.17
CA ARG A 316 -25.74 9.44 -18.32
C ARG A 316 -26.61 8.94 -19.48
N ARG A 317 -27.72 8.26 -19.19
CA ARG A 317 -28.69 7.81 -20.19
C ARG A 317 -29.35 9.01 -20.86
N HIS A 318 -29.74 10.01 -20.07
CA HIS A 318 -30.30 11.25 -20.60
C HIS A 318 -29.31 12.01 -21.49
N ILE A 319 -28.02 12.04 -21.13
CA ILE A 319 -26.97 12.60 -22.00
C ILE A 319 -26.92 11.88 -23.36
N THR A 320 -27.01 10.55 -23.37
CA THR A 320 -26.98 9.78 -24.61
C THR A 320 -28.25 9.92 -25.45
N GLU A 321 -29.41 10.09 -24.81
CA GLU A 321 -30.70 10.37 -25.49
C GLU A 321 -30.68 11.74 -26.17
N LEU A 322 -30.32 12.80 -25.43
CA LEU A 322 -30.21 14.15 -25.97
C LEU A 322 -29.17 14.26 -27.09
N HIS A 323 -28.10 13.44 -27.04
CA HIS A 323 -27.13 13.37 -28.13
C HIS A 323 -27.70 12.67 -29.37
N LYS A 324 -28.49 11.60 -29.21
CA LYS A 324 -29.19 10.94 -30.33
C LYS A 324 -30.23 11.85 -30.98
N GLU A 325 -30.82 12.76 -30.21
CA GLU A 325 -31.69 13.83 -30.72
C GLU A 325 -30.93 14.93 -31.50
N GLY A 326 -29.60 14.84 -31.61
CA GLY A 326 -28.78 15.78 -32.38
C GLY A 326 -28.37 17.05 -31.63
N LYS A 327 -28.63 17.15 -30.32
CA LYS A 327 -28.23 18.33 -29.53
C LYS A 327 -26.71 18.40 -29.34
N SER A 328 -26.17 19.61 -29.35
CA SER A 328 -24.73 19.83 -29.17
C SER A 328 -24.31 19.58 -27.71
N PHE A 329 -23.03 19.24 -27.48
CA PHE A 329 -22.52 18.99 -26.12
C PHE A 329 -22.68 20.18 -25.18
N ARG A 330 -22.64 21.41 -25.72
CA ARG A 330 -22.84 22.64 -24.95
C ARG A 330 -24.29 22.82 -24.53
N GLU A 331 -25.25 22.49 -25.40
CA GLU A 331 -26.68 22.54 -25.09
C GLU A 331 -27.07 21.47 -24.06
N ILE A 332 -26.56 20.24 -24.24
CA ILE A 332 -26.75 19.14 -23.28
C ILE A 332 -26.20 19.53 -21.90
N GLY A 333 -25.00 20.15 -21.87
CA GLY A 333 -24.40 20.66 -20.64
C GLY A 333 -25.24 21.74 -19.96
N LYS A 334 -25.86 22.65 -20.72
CA LYS A 334 -26.79 23.67 -20.19
C LYS A 334 -28.07 23.04 -19.61
N ILE A 335 -28.69 22.11 -20.34
CA ILE A 335 -29.93 21.44 -19.94
C ILE A 335 -29.72 20.66 -18.63
N LEU A 336 -28.62 19.91 -18.54
CA LEU A 336 -28.33 19.03 -17.40
C LEU A 336 -27.51 19.69 -16.29
N LYS A 337 -27.13 20.96 -16.45
CA LYS A 337 -26.22 21.68 -15.54
C LYS A 337 -24.92 20.90 -15.30
N LEU A 338 -24.32 20.39 -16.38
CA LEU A 338 -23.07 19.62 -16.36
C LEU A 338 -21.98 20.30 -17.19
N PRO A 339 -20.69 20.16 -16.83
CA PRO A 339 -19.59 20.61 -17.67
C PRO A 339 -19.63 19.94 -19.05
N PHE A 340 -19.43 20.72 -20.12
CA PHE A 340 -19.45 20.19 -21.49
C PHE A 340 -18.39 19.11 -21.74
N THR A 341 -17.26 19.16 -21.02
CA THR A 341 -16.19 18.15 -21.06
C THR A 341 -16.66 16.80 -20.53
N THR A 342 -17.48 16.82 -19.49
CA THR A 342 -18.09 15.63 -18.88
C THR A 342 -19.11 14.99 -19.82
N VAL A 343 -19.95 15.81 -20.46
CA VAL A 343 -20.88 15.38 -21.51
C VAL A 343 -20.12 14.72 -22.65
N GLY A 344 -19.07 15.38 -23.16
CA GLY A 344 -18.23 14.85 -24.24
C GLY A 344 -17.55 13.52 -23.89
N TYR A 345 -17.04 13.37 -22.67
CA TYR A 345 -16.44 12.12 -22.20
C TYR A 345 -17.45 10.96 -22.17
N ILE A 346 -18.67 11.21 -21.68
CA ILE A 346 -19.73 10.20 -21.58
C ILE A 346 -20.19 9.78 -22.98
N VAL A 347 -20.43 10.74 -23.88
CA VAL A 347 -20.81 10.47 -25.26
C VAL A 347 -19.73 9.69 -26.00
N LYS A 348 -18.45 10.11 -25.87
CA LYS A 348 -17.32 9.40 -26.48
C LYS A 348 -17.25 7.94 -26.02
N LYS A 349 -17.35 7.70 -24.71
CA LYS A 349 -17.38 6.34 -24.16
C LYS A 349 -18.56 5.54 -24.71
N TYR A 350 -19.74 6.15 -24.83
CA TYR A 350 -20.94 5.50 -25.38
C TYR A 350 -20.75 5.10 -26.85
N LEU A 351 -20.17 5.98 -27.68
CA LEU A 351 -19.85 5.68 -29.08
C LEU A 351 -18.83 4.53 -29.20
N GLU A 352 -17.85 4.47 -28.30
CA GLU A 352 -16.81 3.42 -28.30
C GLU A 352 -17.29 2.07 -27.75
N THR A 353 -18.26 2.04 -26.84
CA THR A 353 -18.62 0.82 -26.09
C THR A 353 -20.07 0.39 -26.22
N GLY A 354 -20.95 1.24 -26.78
CA GLY A 354 -22.39 1.02 -26.89
C GLY A 354 -23.15 1.02 -25.57
N SER A 355 -22.47 1.18 -24.42
CA SER A 355 -23.07 1.06 -23.10
C SER A 355 -22.84 2.29 -22.22
N VAL A 356 -23.91 2.72 -21.55
CA VAL A 356 -23.92 3.79 -20.55
C VAL A 356 -23.39 3.27 -19.20
N GLU A 357 -23.39 1.94 -19.01
CA GLU A 357 -23.04 1.28 -17.76
C GLU A 357 -21.53 1.32 -17.47
N ASN A 358 -21.20 1.15 -16.19
CA ASN A 358 -19.82 0.97 -15.77
C ASN A 358 -19.34 -0.39 -16.26
N LYS A 359 -18.18 -0.44 -16.93
CA LYS A 359 -17.48 -1.72 -17.12
C LYS A 359 -17.20 -2.29 -15.75
N LEU A 360 -17.76 -3.48 -15.46
CA LEU A 360 -17.38 -4.23 -14.27
C LEU A 360 -15.86 -4.39 -14.31
N ARG A 361 -15.18 -4.05 -13.21
CA ARG A 361 -13.75 -4.35 -13.09
C ARG A 361 -13.59 -5.84 -13.35
N PRO A 362 -12.68 -6.27 -14.25
CA PRO A 362 -12.43 -7.68 -14.45
C PRO A 362 -12.02 -8.29 -13.11
N GLY A 363 -12.94 -9.04 -12.49
CA GLY A 363 -12.59 -9.90 -11.37
C GLY A 363 -11.65 -10.96 -11.94
N GLY A 364 -10.45 -11.08 -11.38
CA GLY A 364 -9.48 -12.07 -11.86
C GLY A 364 -10.12 -13.46 -11.91
N THR A 365 -10.04 -14.12 -13.06
CA THR A 365 -10.51 -15.49 -13.24
C THR A 365 -9.81 -16.40 -12.25
N SER A 366 -10.58 -17.02 -11.35
CA SER A 366 -10.07 -17.94 -10.34
C SER A 366 -9.50 -19.18 -11.01
N GLN A 367 -8.17 -19.31 -11.09
CA GLN A 367 -7.48 -20.53 -11.55
C GLN A 367 -7.78 -21.79 -10.70
N LEU A 368 -8.48 -21.64 -9.57
CA LEU A 368 -8.88 -22.75 -8.70
C LEU A 368 -10.22 -23.38 -9.13
N THR A 369 -10.19 -24.68 -9.42
CA THR A 369 -11.39 -25.50 -9.63
C THR A 369 -12.23 -25.62 -8.36
N SER A 370 -13.54 -25.87 -8.51
CA SER A 370 -14.48 -26.03 -7.40
C SER A 370 -14.09 -27.17 -6.44
N ARG A 371 -13.45 -28.22 -6.95
CA ARG A 371 -12.88 -29.32 -6.15
C ARG A 371 -11.73 -28.84 -5.25
N ALA A 372 -10.77 -28.09 -5.81
CA ALA A 372 -9.65 -27.55 -5.05
C ALA A 372 -10.12 -26.58 -3.94
N LYS A 373 -11.13 -25.75 -4.23
CA LYS A 373 -11.74 -24.85 -3.24
C LYS A 373 -12.36 -25.61 -2.05
N ARG A 374 -13.09 -26.70 -2.31
CA ARG A 374 -13.67 -27.54 -1.24
C ARG A 374 -12.59 -28.21 -0.39
N MET A 375 -11.51 -28.68 -1.01
CA MET A 375 -10.39 -29.29 -0.28
C MET A 375 -9.71 -28.29 0.66
N ILE A 376 -9.46 -27.05 0.20
CA ILE A 376 -8.92 -25.97 1.03
C ILE A 376 -9.76 -25.76 2.30
N VAL A 377 -11.08 -25.65 2.14
CA VAL A 377 -12.00 -25.42 3.26
C VAL A 377 -12.06 -26.62 4.19
N ARG A 378 -12.03 -27.85 3.64
CA ARG A 378 -12.04 -29.09 4.42
C ARG A 378 -10.78 -29.23 5.27
N SER A 379 -9.60 -29.03 4.68
CA SER A 379 -8.32 -29.13 5.39
C SER A 379 -8.23 -28.12 6.54
N ALA A 380 -8.72 -26.89 6.35
CA ALA A 380 -8.76 -25.88 7.40
C ALA A 380 -9.85 -26.12 8.47
N THR A 381 -10.84 -26.96 8.22
CA THR A 381 -11.92 -27.26 9.16
C THR A 381 -11.63 -28.53 9.98
N SER A 382 -10.98 -29.54 9.38
CA SER A 382 -10.60 -30.79 10.06
C SER A 382 -9.39 -30.59 10.97
N LYS A 383 -8.39 -29.84 10.50
CA LYS A 383 -7.24 -29.39 11.28
C LYS A 383 -7.26 -27.87 11.20
N PRO A 384 -7.59 -27.12 12.27
CA PRO A 384 -7.65 -25.66 12.20
C PRO A 384 -6.28 -24.98 12.28
N MET A 385 -5.19 -25.73 12.51
CA MET A 385 -3.82 -25.22 12.64
C MET A 385 -2.91 -25.20 11.38
N PRO A 386 -3.29 -25.66 10.16
CA PRO A 386 -2.36 -25.71 9.05
C PRO A 386 -2.03 -24.30 8.57
N SER A 387 -0.74 -24.06 8.34
CA SER A 387 -0.29 -22.89 7.59
C SER A 387 -0.96 -22.90 6.22
N ALA A 388 -1.26 -21.73 5.67
CA ALA A 388 -1.71 -21.62 4.29
C ALA A 388 -0.73 -22.29 3.32
N GLN A 389 0.57 -22.32 3.66
CA GLN A 389 1.59 -23.02 2.89
C GLN A 389 1.47 -24.55 2.98
N ASN A 390 1.05 -25.10 4.12
CA ASN A 390 0.83 -26.54 4.27
C ASN A 390 -0.36 -26.99 3.42
N ILE A 391 -1.42 -26.16 3.34
CA ILE A 391 -2.57 -26.41 2.46
C ILE A 391 -2.15 -26.31 0.99
N VAL A 392 -1.26 -25.37 0.62
CA VAL A 392 -0.67 -25.31 -0.73
C VAL A 392 0.04 -26.62 -1.05
N ASN A 393 0.92 -27.10 -0.16
CA ASN A 393 1.65 -28.35 -0.38
C ASN A 393 0.70 -29.56 -0.52
N GLU A 394 -0.36 -29.63 0.29
CA GLU A 394 -1.40 -30.68 0.20
C GLU A 394 -2.15 -30.65 -1.14
N LEU A 395 -2.42 -29.46 -1.69
CA LEU A 395 -3.04 -29.29 -3.01
C LEU A 395 -2.10 -29.66 -4.17
N LEU A 396 -0.80 -29.36 -4.04
CA LEU A 396 0.19 -29.82 -5.01
C LEU A 396 0.23 -31.35 -5.03
N SER A 397 0.32 -31.99 -3.86
CA SER A 397 0.36 -33.47 -3.78
C SER A 397 -0.92 -34.15 -4.23
N SER A 398 -2.10 -33.58 -3.95
CA SER A 398 -3.38 -34.26 -4.20
C SER A 398 -4.04 -33.92 -5.54
N CYS A 399 -3.73 -32.76 -6.11
CA CYS A 399 -4.42 -32.24 -7.30
C CYS A 399 -3.46 -31.70 -8.37
N ASN A 400 -2.15 -31.72 -8.13
CA ASN A 400 -1.13 -31.11 -9.00
C ASN A 400 -1.43 -29.63 -9.33
N VAL A 401 -2.08 -28.91 -8.41
CA VAL A 401 -2.48 -27.51 -8.59
C VAL A 401 -1.47 -26.62 -7.84
N SER A 402 -0.64 -25.91 -8.60
CA SER A 402 0.28 -24.91 -8.05
C SER A 402 -0.45 -23.59 -7.82
N VAL A 403 -0.63 -23.21 -6.54
CA VAL A 403 -1.32 -21.98 -6.14
C VAL A 403 -0.53 -21.23 -5.08
N SER A 404 -0.66 -19.91 -5.07
CA SER A 404 -0.06 -19.10 -4.01
C SER A 404 -0.78 -19.29 -2.68
N ALA A 405 -0.05 -19.16 -1.56
CA ALA A 405 -0.66 -19.15 -0.23
C ALA A 405 -1.71 -18.01 -0.05
N GLN A 406 -1.65 -16.95 -0.86
CA GLN A 406 -2.68 -15.90 -0.89
C GLN A 406 -3.99 -16.39 -1.51
N ALA A 407 -3.93 -17.21 -2.57
CA ALA A 407 -5.12 -17.77 -3.20
C ALA A 407 -5.88 -18.68 -2.22
N VAL A 408 -5.15 -19.51 -1.47
CA VAL A 408 -5.72 -20.32 -0.37
C VAL A 408 -6.38 -19.44 0.69
N ARG A 409 -5.71 -18.36 1.13
CA ARG A 409 -6.29 -17.42 2.11
C ARG A 409 -7.55 -16.73 1.60
N ASN A 410 -7.61 -16.36 0.32
CA ASN A 410 -8.80 -15.76 -0.28
C ASN A 410 -9.99 -16.74 -0.28
N VAL A 411 -9.75 -18.00 -0.62
CA VAL A 411 -10.78 -19.06 -0.56
C VAL A 411 -11.28 -19.24 0.87
N LEU A 412 -10.38 -19.33 1.86
CA LEU A 412 -10.76 -19.45 3.28
C LEU A 412 -11.57 -18.25 3.76
N HIS A 413 -11.18 -17.03 3.38
CA HIS A 413 -11.93 -15.82 3.71
C HIS A 413 -13.32 -15.81 3.07
N SER A 414 -13.45 -16.25 1.81
CA SER A 414 -14.76 -16.38 1.14
C SER A 414 -15.66 -17.42 1.80
N ALA A 415 -15.08 -18.45 2.43
CA ALA A 415 -15.79 -19.44 3.23
C ALA A 415 -16.06 -19.00 4.69
N GLY A 416 -15.74 -17.74 5.05
CA GLY A 416 -15.97 -17.19 6.39
C GLY A 416 -14.95 -17.62 7.46
N LEU A 417 -13.87 -18.30 7.07
CA LEU A 417 -12.78 -18.70 7.97
C LEU A 417 -11.73 -17.59 8.06
N LYS A 418 -11.33 -17.23 9.28
CA LYS A 418 -10.31 -16.19 9.52
C LYS A 418 -9.21 -16.74 10.42
N ALA A 419 -7.96 -16.38 10.11
CA ALA A 419 -6.82 -16.66 10.98
C ALA A 419 -6.95 -15.85 12.29
N ARG A 420 -6.93 -16.54 13.43
CA ARG A 420 -7.08 -15.97 14.77
C ARG A 420 -6.14 -16.66 15.75
N THR A 421 -5.71 -15.95 16.78
CA THR A 421 -4.99 -16.56 17.89
C THR A 421 -5.95 -17.46 18.68
N PRO A 422 -5.61 -18.75 18.91
CA PRO A 422 -6.43 -19.62 19.76
C PRO A 422 -6.45 -19.06 21.19
N ARG A 423 -7.57 -19.21 21.90
CA ARG A 423 -7.61 -18.85 23.32
C ARG A 423 -6.83 -19.91 24.10
N LYS A 424 -5.91 -19.50 24.97
CA LYS A 424 -5.27 -20.40 25.94
C LYS A 424 -6.29 -20.70 27.04
N LYS A 425 -6.64 -21.96 27.25
CA LYS A 425 -7.49 -22.36 28.37
C LYS A 425 -6.91 -23.60 29.04
N PRO A 426 -6.92 -23.65 30.38
CA PRO A 426 -6.47 -24.84 31.06
C PRO A 426 -7.35 -26.03 30.68
N TYR A 427 -6.76 -27.22 30.61
CA TYR A 427 -7.57 -28.43 30.53
C TYR A 427 -8.38 -28.57 31.82
N ILE A 428 -9.70 -28.37 31.73
CA ILE A 428 -10.62 -28.47 32.86
C ILE A 428 -11.30 -29.83 32.78
N ARG A 429 -11.02 -30.67 33.79
CA ARG A 429 -11.71 -31.96 33.98
C ARG A 429 -13.22 -31.74 34.04
N GLU A 430 -13.98 -32.70 33.54
CA GLU A 430 -15.44 -32.59 33.43
C GLU A 430 -16.13 -32.33 34.78
N VAL A 431 -15.63 -32.96 35.85
CA VAL A 431 -16.09 -32.73 37.23
C VAL A 431 -15.90 -31.26 37.66
N THR A 432 -14.73 -30.68 37.36
CA THR A 432 -14.45 -29.27 37.66
C THR A 432 -15.31 -28.32 36.81
N ARG A 433 -15.67 -28.72 35.59
CA ARG A 433 -16.57 -27.96 34.71
C ARG A 433 -17.98 -27.88 35.30
N LYS A 434 -18.50 -28.99 35.82
CA LYS A 434 -19.82 -29.04 36.50
C LYS A 434 -19.82 -28.14 37.74
N ARG A 435 -18.83 -28.29 38.63
CA ARG A 435 -18.71 -27.44 39.84
C ARG A 435 -18.61 -25.94 39.53
N ARG A 436 -17.88 -25.56 38.46
CA ARG A 436 -17.79 -24.15 38.02
C ARG A 436 -19.10 -23.63 37.45
N LEU A 437 -19.86 -24.47 36.74
CA LEU A 437 -21.17 -24.11 36.22
C LEU A 437 -22.19 -23.96 37.35
N GLU A 438 -22.19 -24.87 38.32
CA GLU A 438 -23.02 -24.80 39.53
C GLU A 438 -22.72 -23.53 40.32
N PHE A 439 -21.44 -23.19 40.51
CA PHE A 439 -21.04 -21.93 41.13
C PHE A 439 -21.57 -20.71 40.35
N ALA A 440 -21.37 -20.69 39.02
CA ALA A 440 -21.84 -19.59 38.19
C ALA A 440 -23.36 -19.44 38.21
N MET A 441 -24.11 -20.55 38.17
CA MET A 441 -25.59 -20.53 38.27
C MET A 441 -26.05 -20.05 39.64
N LYS A 442 -25.41 -20.50 40.72
CA LYS A 442 -25.75 -20.12 42.11
C LYS A 442 -25.60 -18.62 42.37
N TYR A 443 -24.61 -17.97 41.74
CA TYR A 443 -24.30 -16.55 42.00
C TYR A 443 -24.64 -15.61 40.83
N LYS A 444 -25.23 -16.10 39.73
CA LYS A 444 -25.55 -15.31 38.51
C LYS A 444 -26.35 -14.04 38.78
N ASN A 445 -27.31 -14.10 39.71
CA ASN A 445 -28.27 -13.03 39.98
C ASN A 445 -27.90 -12.19 41.23
N LYS A 446 -26.65 -12.28 41.72
CA LYS A 446 -26.24 -11.49 42.89
C LYS A 446 -26.00 -10.02 42.51
N PRO A 447 -26.40 -9.06 43.37
CA PRO A 447 -26.25 -7.63 43.11
C PRO A 447 -24.78 -7.20 43.15
N MET A 448 -24.45 -6.06 42.54
CA MET A 448 -23.07 -5.60 42.40
C MET A 448 -22.36 -5.37 43.75
N ASP A 449 -23.09 -4.98 44.80
CA ASP A 449 -22.54 -4.79 46.14
C ASP A 449 -22.05 -6.09 46.80
N PHE A 450 -22.61 -7.23 46.41
CA PHE A 450 -22.07 -8.53 46.81
C PHE A 450 -20.70 -8.75 46.16
N TRP A 451 -20.58 -8.49 44.85
CA TRP A 451 -19.33 -8.68 44.12
C TRP A 451 -18.22 -7.70 44.54
N LYS A 452 -18.57 -6.49 45.01
CA LYS A 452 -17.59 -5.54 45.59
C LYS A 452 -16.88 -6.09 46.84
N LYS A 453 -17.47 -7.09 47.52
CA LYS A 453 -16.89 -7.73 48.72
C LYS A 453 -16.15 -9.03 48.40
N VAL A 454 -16.13 -9.46 47.14
CA VAL A 454 -15.50 -10.73 46.73
C VAL A 454 -14.14 -10.46 46.11
N ILE A 455 -13.10 -11.05 46.70
CA ILE A 455 -11.74 -11.05 46.16
C ILE A 455 -11.52 -12.36 45.40
N PHE A 456 -11.12 -12.25 44.13
CA PHE A 456 -10.66 -13.40 43.35
C PHE A 456 -9.13 -13.45 43.37
N SER A 457 -8.56 -14.54 43.86
CA SER A 457 -7.13 -14.82 43.76
C SER A 457 -6.85 -15.87 42.68
N ASP A 458 -5.81 -15.65 41.88
CA ASP A 458 -5.23 -16.67 41.02
C ASP A 458 -3.71 -16.74 41.17
N GLU A 459 -3.16 -17.94 40.93
CA GLU A 459 -1.73 -18.16 40.82
C GLU A 459 -1.34 -18.16 39.34
N SER A 460 -0.33 -17.36 38.99
CA SER A 460 0.25 -17.31 37.64
C SER A 460 1.77 -17.46 37.67
N LYS A 461 2.33 -18.18 36.68
CA LYS A 461 3.77 -18.32 36.47
C LYS A 461 4.21 -17.38 35.35
N SER A 462 5.24 -16.59 35.59
CA SER A 462 5.87 -15.71 34.60
C SER A 462 7.20 -16.31 34.14
N GLU A 463 7.40 -16.50 32.84
CA GLU A 463 8.67 -16.98 32.26
C GLU A 463 9.37 -15.80 31.55
N ILE A 464 10.65 -15.58 31.86
CA ILE A 464 11.37 -14.33 31.51
C ILE A 464 11.96 -14.36 30.09
N PHE A 465 12.18 -15.51 29.46
CA PHE A 465 12.74 -15.57 28.10
C PHE A 465 12.26 -16.76 27.27
N THR A 466 11.15 -16.58 26.55
CA THR A 466 10.96 -17.14 25.19
C THR A 466 9.80 -16.41 24.50
N PRO A 467 9.97 -15.81 23.30
CA PRO A 467 8.83 -15.30 22.56
C PRO A 467 7.90 -16.48 22.19
N PRO A 468 6.61 -16.46 22.57
CA PRO A 468 5.72 -17.54 22.22
C PRO A 468 5.61 -17.63 20.70
N SER A 469 5.82 -18.82 20.12
CA SER A 469 5.47 -19.04 18.71
C SER A 469 3.96 -18.93 18.56
N ILE A 470 3.46 -17.74 18.21
CA ILE A 470 2.02 -17.46 18.08
C ILE A 470 1.50 -18.14 16.81
N ARG A 471 1.15 -19.43 16.91
CA ARG A 471 0.46 -20.17 15.84
C ARG A 471 -0.99 -19.69 15.76
N LYS A 472 -1.42 -19.25 14.58
CA LYS A 472 -2.81 -18.86 14.30
C LYS A 472 -3.62 -20.05 13.82
N ILE A 473 -4.90 -20.06 14.16
CA ILE A 473 -5.87 -21.07 13.72
C ILE A 473 -6.91 -20.46 12.78
N TRP A 474 -7.40 -21.26 11.83
CA TRP A 474 -8.54 -20.92 10.99
C TRP A 474 -9.82 -21.28 11.72
N ARG A 475 -10.67 -20.27 12.00
CA ARG A 475 -11.99 -20.50 12.60
C ARG A 475 -13.03 -19.52 12.09
N LYS A 476 -14.30 -19.88 12.23
CA LYS A 476 -15.44 -18.98 11.96
C LYS A 476 -15.58 -17.96 13.10
N ASN A 477 -16.40 -16.94 12.87
CA ASN A 477 -16.77 -16.01 13.94
C ASN A 477 -17.58 -16.75 15.03
N LYS A 478 -17.45 -16.30 16.28
CA LYS A 478 -18.13 -16.85 17.48
C LYS A 478 -17.78 -18.29 17.89
N THR A 479 -16.99 -19.04 17.12
CA THR A 479 -16.57 -20.41 17.49
C THR A 479 -15.33 -20.48 18.38
N ALA A 480 -15.05 -19.41 19.13
CA ALA A 480 -13.75 -19.19 19.78
C ALA A 480 -13.45 -20.14 20.95
N LEU A 481 -14.48 -20.72 21.54
CA LEU A 481 -14.42 -21.60 22.71
C LEU A 481 -14.67 -23.08 22.36
N GLU A 482 -14.90 -23.40 21.08
CA GLU A 482 -14.99 -24.80 20.66
C GLU A 482 -13.68 -25.52 20.94
N PRO A 483 -13.71 -26.78 21.43
CA PRO A 483 -12.50 -27.52 21.83
C PRO A 483 -11.40 -27.53 20.76
N LYS A 484 -11.77 -27.68 19.48
CA LYS A 484 -10.84 -27.65 18.33
C LYS A 484 -10.17 -26.29 18.08
N ASN A 485 -10.70 -25.19 18.64
CA ASN A 485 -10.26 -23.81 18.40
C ASN A 485 -9.52 -23.19 19.61
N VAL A 486 -9.24 -23.99 20.63
CA VAL A 486 -8.62 -23.59 21.90
C VAL A 486 -7.26 -24.28 22.02
N LEU A 487 -6.27 -23.57 22.57
CA LEU A 487 -4.98 -24.16 22.90
C LEU A 487 -5.07 -24.68 24.36
N PRO A 488 -4.98 -26.00 24.59
CA PRO A 488 -4.97 -26.53 25.95
C PRO A 488 -3.69 -26.08 26.65
N THR A 489 -3.82 -25.60 27.89
CA THR A 489 -2.69 -25.34 28.79
C THR A 489 -2.78 -26.29 29.98
N LEU A 490 -1.68 -26.92 30.37
CA LEU A 490 -1.62 -27.66 31.65
C LEU A 490 -1.37 -26.66 32.77
N LYS A 491 -2.10 -26.78 33.88
CA LYS A 491 -1.91 -25.88 35.02
C LYS A 491 -0.79 -26.35 35.97
N TYR A 492 -0.30 -27.61 35.85
CA TYR A 492 0.80 -28.15 36.66
C TYR A 492 1.57 -29.28 35.92
N GLY A 493 2.91 -29.28 36.02
CA GLY A 493 3.83 -30.42 35.88
C GLY A 493 4.10 -31.02 34.48
N PHE A 494 5.37 -30.99 34.05
CA PHE A 494 5.92 -32.08 33.22
C PHE A 494 5.71 -33.41 33.97
N PRO A 495 5.25 -34.48 33.32
CA PRO A 495 5.65 -35.80 33.77
C PRO A 495 7.13 -35.93 33.40
N LEU A 496 8.01 -35.80 34.40
CA LEU A 496 9.26 -36.54 34.39
C LEU A 496 8.86 -38.00 34.18
N PHE A 497 9.26 -38.56 33.04
CA PHE A 497 9.32 -40.00 32.88
C PHE A 497 10.20 -40.54 34.02
N ALA A 498 9.61 -41.25 34.97
CA ALA A 498 10.30 -42.33 35.63
C ALA A 498 10.25 -43.53 34.66
N PHE A 499 11.37 -44.25 34.57
CA PHE A 499 11.67 -45.33 33.64
C PHE A 499 10.51 -46.26 33.29
#